data_AF-A0A917C9S7-F1
#
_entry.id   AF-A0A917C9S7-F1
#
_cell.length_a   1.000
_cell.length_b   1.000
_cell.length_c   1.000
_cell.angle_alpha   90.00
_cell.angle_beta   90.00
_cell.angle_gamma   90.00
#
_symmetry.space_group_name_H-M   'P 1'
#
loop_
_entity.id
_entity.type
_entity.pdbx_description
1 polymer ?
#
loop_
_entity_poly.entity_id
_entity_poly.type
_entity_poly.pdbx_seq_one_letter_code
_entity_poly.pdbx_strand_id
1 'polypeptide(L)'
;MLSRPFHSRMRAAILILFCCTLLPVSSMNLLTSADPAGSYAPPLPVQGDEATRKLLEQTLSSAEIEREITRITAEQKVLEQKVSKLTEEAAEKKLAIADKQERAGAVVRSYYMGDRDGLLAAFLSAKSISRVLMLFDYYEIIIGRDRDILSQYEKQYKDMQTTLTSAERTSRELAELKTSLEAQKIRVAELNQEIESGVRNSADPDNMSALLKEFTLYWENIGLHEVKTYFKALSSAMNKLPEFVQNRDGVLSREGMTYNLNLKEEDLNEFLVSQNQLFEDFAFHFEDGAVSASGTSGQLTLTLTGRYTIQNEPVNGLMFHVDHIVFNGLELPESTRLALEEEFDLGFYPEKIVSFLRATEVNSNDGVLFVKLSLSF
;
A
#
# COMPACT_ATOMS: atom_id res chain seq x y z
N MET A 1 52.33 38.18 0.49
CA MET A 1 52.00 39.49 -0.12
C MET A 1 50.83 39.26 -1.06
N LEU A 2 49.60 39.72 -0.89
CA LEU A 2 48.85 40.49 0.11
C LEU A 2 47.54 39.70 0.38
N SER A 3 47.23 39.37 1.63
CA SER A 3 46.22 40.04 2.47
C SER A 3 44.75 39.93 1.99
N ARG A 4 44.07 38.84 2.40
CA ARG A 4 42.90 38.76 3.35
C ARG A 4 42.26 40.10 3.85
N PRO A 5 41.10 40.12 4.54
CA PRO A 5 40.02 39.10 4.76
C PRO A 5 38.57 39.69 4.95
N PHE A 6 37.65 38.84 5.46
CA PHE A 6 36.77 39.09 6.63
C PHE A 6 35.26 39.40 6.46
N HIS A 7 34.48 38.38 6.83
CA HIS A 7 33.42 38.37 7.86
C HIS A 7 32.02 39.00 7.69
N SER A 8 31.11 38.31 8.40
CA SER A 8 29.93 38.82 9.13
C SER A 8 28.64 38.92 8.31
N ARG A 9 27.42 38.56 8.77
CA ARG A 9 26.82 38.26 10.07
C ARG A 9 25.45 37.59 9.78
N MET A 10 24.98 36.58 10.51
CA MET A 10 24.34 36.62 11.83
C MET A 10 22.96 37.33 11.85
N ARG A 11 21.91 36.50 11.99
CA ARG A 11 20.71 36.60 12.86
C ARG A 11 20.03 37.96 13.10
N ALA A 12 18.72 38.03 12.83
CA ALA A 12 17.61 38.68 13.59
C ALA A 12 16.34 38.59 12.70
N ALA A 13 15.09 38.39 13.13
CA ALA A 13 14.32 38.65 14.36
C ALA A 13 13.17 37.61 14.44
N ILE A 14 12.62 37.09 15.53
CA ILE A 14 12.20 37.53 16.88
C ILE A 14 11.05 38.58 16.90
N LEU A 15 9.98 38.17 17.58
CA LEU A 15 8.93 38.95 18.29
C LEU A 15 7.77 39.57 17.49
N ILE A 16 6.61 38.89 17.53
CA ILE A 16 5.32 39.55 17.73
C ILE A 16 4.67 38.90 18.96
N LEU A 17 4.68 39.65 20.06
CA LEU A 17 4.10 39.36 21.36
C LEU A 17 2.76 40.10 21.45
N PHE A 18 1.75 39.41 22.01
CA PHE A 18 0.76 39.96 22.96
C PHE A 18 0.00 41.25 22.62
N CYS A 19 -1.27 41.08 22.26
CA CYS A 19 -2.42 41.98 22.47
C CYS A 19 -3.66 41.12 22.18
N CYS A 20 -4.70 40.94 22.97
CA CYS A 20 -5.20 41.60 24.17
C CYS A 20 -5.99 40.55 24.99
N THR A 21 -5.87 40.59 26.31
CA THR A 21 -6.82 39.97 27.23
C THR A 21 -7.80 41.04 27.74
N LEU A 22 -9.06 40.61 27.90
CA LEU A 22 -10.11 41.14 28.80
C LEU A 22 -10.87 42.41 28.37
N LEU A 23 -12.14 42.22 27.98
CA LEU A 23 -13.31 42.87 28.59
C LEU A 23 -14.57 42.00 28.35
N PRO A 24 -15.45 41.81 29.37
CA PRO A 24 -16.73 41.10 29.24
C PRO A 24 -17.85 42.09 28.86
N VAL A 25 -18.97 41.61 28.30
CA VAL A 25 -20.37 42.13 28.50
C VAL A 25 -21.35 41.33 27.61
N SER A 26 -22.28 40.66 28.30
CA SER A 26 -23.72 40.43 28.02
C SER A 26 -24.24 39.87 26.70
N SER A 27 -24.81 38.67 26.84
CA SER A 27 -26.04 38.09 26.29
C SER A 27 -26.93 38.93 25.35
N MET A 28 -27.17 38.42 24.14
CA MET A 28 -28.48 38.49 23.48
C MET A 28 -28.66 37.28 22.55
N ASN A 29 -29.82 36.63 22.73
CA ASN A 29 -30.26 35.41 22.07
C ASN A 29 -30.64 35.62 20.58
N LEU A 30 -30.79 34.47 19.90
CA LEU A 30 -31.63 34.21 18.72
C LEU A 30 -31.08 34.64 17.35
N LEU A 31 -30.48 33.69 16.62
CA LEU A 31 -31.12 32.97 15.49
C LEU A 31 -30.09 32.17 14.69
N THR A 32 -30.57 31.06 14.12
CA THR A 32 -29.98 30.26 13.02
C THR A 32 -28.73 29.42 13.32
N SER A 33 -28.92 28.32 14.05
CA SER A 33 -28.20 27.08 13.76
C SER A 33 -28.84 26.43 12.54
N ALA A 34 -28.32 26.73 11.35
CA ALA A 34 -28.56 25.90 10.18
C ALA A 34 -27.55 24.74 10.27
N ASP A 35 -27.99 23.61 10.84
CA ASP A 35 -27.31 22.33 10.70
C ASP A 35 -27.36 21.92 9.21
N PRO A 36 -26.22 21.65 8.55
CA PRO A 36 -26.21 20.96 7.28
C PRO A 36 -26.08 19.45 7.49
N ALA A 37 -26.68 18.91 8.55
CA ALA A 37 -26.80 17.46 8.76
C ALA A 37 -28.15 17.02 8.18
N GLY A 38 -28.16 16.78 6.87
CA GLY A 38 -29.18 15.89 6.29
C GLY A 38 -29.07 14.56 7.01
N SER A 39 -30.03 14.28 7.89
CA SER A 39 -30.21 12.96 8.50
C SER A 39 -30.56 11.98 7.39
N TYR A 40 -29.54 11.39 6.76
CA TYR A 40 -29.71 10.14 6.02
C TYR A 40 -30.04 9.09 7.08
N ALA A 41 -31.35 8.89 7.32
CA ALA A 41 -31.79 7.75 8.11
C ALA A 41 -31.26 6.48 7.40
N PRO A 42 -30.62 5.56 8.13
CA PRO A 42 -30.25 4.27 7.56
C PRO A 42 -31.48 3.66 6.90
N PRO A 43 -31.36 3.10 5.68
CA PRO A 43 -32.44 2.28 5.16
C PRO A 43 -32.71 1.20 6.21
N LEU A 44 -33.99 1.05 6.57
CA LEU A 44 -34.47 0.06 7.53
C LEU A 44 -33.84 -1.31 7.21
N PRO A 45 -33.61 -2.18 8.21
CA PRO A 45 -33.09 -3.53 7.99
C PRO A 45 -33.84 -4.16 6.82
N VAL A 46 -33.11 -4.78 5.89
CA VAL A 46 -33.68 -5.38 4.66
C VAL A 46 -34.66 -6.49 5.06
N GLN A 47 -35.89 -6.12 5.40
CA GLN A 47 -37.03 -7.02 5.52
C GLN A 47 -37.65 -7.23 4.13
N GLY A 48 -36.77 -7.41 3.14
CA GLY A 48 -37.12 -7.65 1.75
C GLY A 48 -37.00 -9.13 1.40
N ASP A 49 -37.73 -9.54 0.36
CA ASP A 49 -37.59 -10.84 -0.29
C ASP A 49 -36.12 -11.08 -0.73
N GLU A 50 -35.70 -12.34 -0.85
CA GLU A 50 -34.33 -12.73 -1.23
C GLU A 50 -33.90 -12.07 -2.56
N ALA A 51 -34.86 -11.89 -3.48
CA ALA A 51 -34.65 -11.17 -4.74
C ALA A 51 -34.24 -9.69 -4.53
N THR A 52 -34.81 -9.02 -3.53
CA THR A 52 -34.49 -7.62 -3.21
C THR A 52 -33.09 -7.52 -2.61
N ARG A 53 -32.75 -8.43 -1.68
CA ARG A 53 -31.42 -8.50 -1.09
C ARG A 53 -30.34 -8.69 -2.16
N LYS A 54 -30.55 -9.65 -3.07
CA LYS A 54 -29.63 -9.92 -4.17
C LYS A 54 -29.41 -8.69 -5.07
N LEU A 55 -30.47 -7.94 -5.37
CA LEU A 55 -30.34 -6.71 -6.17
C LEU A 55 -29.56 -5.62 -5.45
N LEU A 56 -29.72 -5.48 -4.13
CA LEU A 56 -28.93 -4.55 -3.33
C LEU A 56 -27.45 -4.95 -3.30
N GLU A 57 -27.14 -6.24 -3.11
CA GLU A 57 -25.76 -6.76 -3.16
C GLU A 57 -25.11 -6.55 -4.53
N GLN A 58 -25.85 -6.83 -5.63
CA GLN A 58 -25.38 -6.55 -6.98
C GLN A 58 -25.12 -5.05 -7.19
N THR A 59 -25.97 -4.19 -6.63
CA THR A 59 -25.80 -2.72 -6.72
C THR A 59 -24.55 -2.25 -5.97
N LEU A 60 -24.26 -2.80 -4.78
CA LEU A 60 -22.99 -2.52 -4.08
C LEU A 60 -21.78 -2.96 -4.88
N SER A 61 -21.85 -4.17 -5.43
CA SER A 61 -20.79 -4.73 -6.26
C SER A 61 -20.51 -3.82 -7.47
N SER A 62 -21.57 -3.35 -8.15
CA SER A 62 -21.42 -2.43 -9.28
C SER A 62 -20.77 -1.10 -8.87
N ALA A 63 -21.28 -0.48 -7.81
CA ALA A 63 -20.76 0.79 -7.30
C ALA A 63 -19.28 0.69 -6.89
N GLU A 64 -18.87 -0.41 -6.23
CA GLU A 64 -17.48 -0.61 -5.84
C GLU A 64 -16.56 -0.84 -7.06
N ILE A 65 -17.00 -1.60 -8.06
CA ILE A 65 -16.20 -1.77 -9.29
C ILE A 65 -16.10 -0.44 -10.06
N GLU A 66 -17.13 0.40 -10.09
CA GLU A 66 -17.06 1.73 -10.71
C GLU A 66 -16.05 2.66 -10.01
N ARG A 67 -16.03 2.62 -8.67
CA ARG A 67 -15.03 3.31 -7.86
C ARG A 67 -13.61 2.80 -8.15
N GLU A 68 -13.45 1.49 -8.26
CA GLU A 68 -12.18 0.86 -8.57
C GLU A 68 -11.70 1.19 -9.99
N ILE A 69 -12.59 1.19 -10.98
CA ILE A 69 -12.32 1.66 -12.35
C ILE A 69 -11.80 3.10 -12.31
N THR A 70 -12.42 3.97 -11.50
CA THR A 70 -12.00 5.37 -11.36
C THR A 70 -10.58 5.47 -10.78
N ARG A 71 -10.28 4.70 -9.73
CA ARG A 71 -8.94 4.64 -9.11
C ARG A 71 -7.89 4.12 -10.10
N ILE A 72 -8.14 2.97 -10.72
CA ILE A 72 -7.23 2.36 -11.70
C ILE A 72 -7.02 3.26 -12.91
N THR A 73 -8.05 3.99 -13.36
CA THR A 73 -7.90 4.97 -14.46
C THR A 73 -6.95 6.11 -14.08
N ALA A 74 -6.98 6.56 -12.82
CA ALA A 74 -6.02 7.55 -12.34
C ALA A 74 -4.59 7.00 -12.30
N GLU A 75 -4.41 5.76 -11.84
CA GLU A 75 -3.12 5.06 -11.85
C GLU A 75 -2.58 4.84 -13.25
N GLN A 76 -3.43 4.44 -14.19
CA GLN A 76 -3.10 4.32 -15.61
C GLN A 76 -2.52 5.63 -16.14
N LYS A 77 -3.13 6.77 -15.82
CA LYS A 77 -2.66 8.09 -16.26
C LYS A 77 -1.27 8.42 -15.70
N VAL A 78 -1.02 8.10 -14.43
CA VAL A 78 0.31 8.27 -13.81
C VAL A 78 1.34 7.38 -14.50
N LEU A 79 0.98 6.14 -14.80
CA LEU A 79 1.86 5.18 -15.45
C LEU A 79 2.16 5.57 -16.90
N GLU A 80 1.18 6.08 -17.64
CA GLU A 80 1.36 6.66 -18.98
C GLU A 80 2.37 7.81 -18.99
N GLN A 81 2.25 8.74 -18.04
CA GLN A 81 3.20 9.84 -17.89
C GLN A 81 4.62 9.32 -17.58
N LYS A 82 4.73 8.30 -16.73
CA LYS A 82 6.01 7.67 -16.40
C LYS A 82 6.66 7.00 -17.62
N VAL A 83 5.88 6.27 -18.43
CA VAL A 83 6.37 5.66 -19.68
C VAL A 83 6.84 6.73 -20.66
N SER A 84 6.06 7.81 -20.83
CA SER A 84 6.44 8.93 -21.70
C SER A 84 7.77 9.53 -21.27
N LYS A 85 7.92 9.82 -19.98
CA LYS A 85 9.14 10.41 -19.41
C LYS A 85 10.35 9.50 -19.57
N LEU A 86 10.22 8.21 -19.23
CA LEU A 86 11.33 7.26 -19.36
C LEU A 86 11.75 7.05 -20.81
N THR A 87 10.80 7.07 -21.75
CA THR A 87 11.08 6.97 -23.19
C THR A 87 11.84 8.20 -23.69
N GLU A 88 11.45 9.40 -23.26
CA GLU A 88 12.14 10.65 -23.57
C GLU A 88 13.55 10.66 -22.98
N GLU A 89 13.71 10.35 -21.69
CA GLU A 89 15.01 10.24 -21.03
C GLU A 89 15.93 9.22 -21.72
N ALA A 90 15.38 8.07 -22.14
CA ALA A 90 16.15 7.08 -22.88
C ALA A 90 16.60 7.60 -24.25
N ALA A 91 15.76 8.34 -24.97
CA ALA A 91 16.10 8.96 -26.25
C ALA A 91 17.19 10.04 -26.09
N GLU A 92 17.07 10.89 -25.07
CA GLU A 92 18.08 11.89 -24.73
C GLU A 92 19.43 11.25 -24.37
N LYS A 93 19.42 10.22 -23.51
CA LYS A 93 20.64 9.47 -23.16
C LYS A 93 21.27 8.85 -24.40
N LYS A 94 20.47 8.26 -25.30
CA LYS A 94 20.95 7.70 -26.57
C LYS A 94 21.65 8.73 -27.45
N LEU A 95 21.08 9.94 -27.55
CA LEU A 95 21.70 11.04 -28.29
C LEU A 95 22.98 11.52 -27.60
N ALA A 96 22.97 11.66 -26.27
CA ALA A 96 24.11 12.13 -25.49
C ALA A 96 25.32 11.17 -25.55
N ILE A 97 25.09 9.86 -25.67
CA ILE A 97 26.18 8.87 -25.76
C ILE A 97 26.74 8.70 -27.17
N ALA A 98 26.13 9.26 -28.22
CA ALA A 98 26.56 9.01 -29.61
C ALA A 98 28.03 9.43 -29.86
N ASP A 99 28.42 10.64 -29.42
CA ASP A 99 29.82 11.11 -29.50
C ASP A 99 30.76 10.21 -28.67
N LYS A 100 30.31 9.79 -27.49
CA LYS A 100 31.11 8.94 -26.60
C LYS A 100 31.30 7.54 -27.18
N GLN A 101 30.30 7.01 -27.86
CA GLN A 101 30.36 5.75 -28.59
C GLN A 101 31.36 5.82 -29.73
N GLU A 102 31.34 6.89 -30.52
CA GLU A 102 32.30 7.09 -31.60
C GLU A 102 33.74 7.16 -31.07
N ARG A 103 33.95 7.94 -30.01
CA ARG A 103 35.26 8.09 -29.36
C ARG A 103 35.76 6.80 -28.73
N ALA A 104 34.91 6.08 -28.00
CA ALA A 104 35.23 4.77 -27.45
C ALA A 104 35.57 3.77 -28.56
N GLY A 105 34.79 3.78 -29.65
CA GLY A 105 35.06 2.97 -30.84
C GLY A 105 36.40 3.31 -31.50
N ALA A 106 36.78 4.59 -31.57
CA ALA A 106 38.07 5.02 -32.09
C ALA A 106 39.24 4.51 -31.22
N VAL A 107 39.10 4.57 -29.89
CA VAL A 107 40.06 3.99 -28.95
C VAL A 107 40.23 2.49 -29.22
N VAL A 108 39.13 1.72 -29.20
CA VAL A 108 39.17 0.27 -29.46
C VAL A 108 39.80 -0.06 -30.82
N ARG A 109 39.44 0.67 -31.89
CA ARG A 109 40.05 0.49 -33.21
C ARG A 109 41.55 0.75 -33.21
N SER A 110 42.02 1.77 -32.49
CA SER A 110 43.46 2.10 -32.43
C SER A 110 44.30 1.02 -31.75
N TYR A 111 43.75 0.31 -30.76
CA TYR A 111 44.39 -0.87 -30.17
C TYR A 111 44.30 -2.08 -31.11
N TYR A 112 43.16 -2.28 -31.76
CA TYR A 112 42.94 -3.42 -32.66
C TYR A 112 43.81 -3.36 -33.93
N MET A 113 43.94 -2.18 -34.54
CA MET A 113 44.71 -1.96 -35.76
C MET A 113 46.23 -1.84 -35.51
N GLY A 114 46.66 -1.84 -34.25
CA GLY A 114 48.07 -1.69 -33.90
C GLY A 114 48.60 -0.26 -33.96
N ASP A 115 47.75 0.76 -34.13
CA ASP A 115 48.17 2.18 -34.09
C ASP A 115 48.85 2.56 -32.76
N ARG A 116 48.52 1.82 -31.69
CA ARG A 116 49.12 1.96 -30.35
C ARG A 116 50.45 1.21 -30.19
N ASP A 117 50.79 0.28 -31.07
CA ASP A 117 52.03 -0.52 -31.00
C ASP A 117 53.28 0.32 -31.25
N GLY A 118 53.14 1.42 -32.00
CA GLY A 118 54.20 2.39 -32.24
C GLY A 118 54.76 3.02 -30.96
N LEU A 119 53.96 3.10 -29.89
CA LEU A 119 54.43 3.62 -28.59
C LEU A 119 55.40 2.64 -27.91
N LEU A 120 55.12 1.34 -27.98
CA LEU A 120 55.98 0.30 -27.45
C LEU A 120 57.28 0.19 -28.27
N ALA A 121 57.19 0.31 -29.59
CA ALA A 121 58.36 0.40 -30.46
C ALA A 121 59.21 1.65 -30.17
N ALA A 122 58.59 2.80 -29.91
CA ALA A 122 59.29 4.03 -29.51
C ALA A 122 59.98 3.90 -28.15
N PHE A 123 59.34 3.22 -27.19
CA PHE A 123 59.90 2.93 -25.88
C PHE A 123 61.14 2.02 -25.97
N LEU A 124 61.05 0.91 -26.72
CA LEU A 124 62.15 -0.05 -26.91
C LEU A 124 63.32 0.53 -27.73
N SER A 125 63.10 1.57 -28.53
CA SER A 125 64.12 2.22 -29.35
C SER A 125 64.77 3.46 -28.69
N ALA A 126 64.41 3.77 -27.45
CA ALA A 126 64.95 4.92 -26.73
C ALA A 126 66.44 4.75 -26.39
N LYS A 127 67.27 5.71 -26.81
CA LYS A 127 68.74 5.70 -26.61
C LYS A 127 69.23 6.33 -25.30
N SER A 128 68.33 6.80 -24.43
CA SER A 128 68.69 7.41 -23.14
C SER A 128 67.60 7.23 -22.09
N ILE A 129 68.00 7.14 -20.82
CA ILE A 129 67.08 7.00 -19.66
C ILE A 129 66.11 8.17 -19.56
N SER A 130 66.57 9.40 -19.81
CA SER A 130 65.69 10.59 -19.84
C SER A 130 64.60 10.48 -20.90
N ARG A 131 64.88 9.89 -22.07
CA ARG A 131 63.89 9.67 -23.13
C ARG A 131 62.90 8.57 -22.77
N VAL A 132 63.36 7.53 -22.08
CA VAL A 132 62.50 6.46 -21.55
C VAL A 132 61.47 7.03 -20.56
N LEU A 133 61.91 7.87 -19.61
CA LEU A 133 61.02 8.50 -18.63
C LEU A 133 59.97 9.39 -19.30
N MET A 134 60.36 10.23 -20.27
CA MET A 134 59.39 11.05 -21.01
C MET A 134 58.37 10.21 -21.79
N LEU A 135 58.81 9.12 -22.44
CA LEU A 135 57.90 8.23 -23.18
C LEU A 135 56.95 7.48 -22.24
N PHE A 136 57.41 7.14 -21.03
CA PHE A 136 56.57 6.55 -19.99
C PHE A 136 55.49 7.52 -19.52
N ASP A 137 55.82 8.79 -19.28
CA ASP A 137 54.84 9.82 -18.92
C ASP A 137 53.78 10.00 -20.02
N TYR A 138 54.20 10.02 -21.29
CA TYR A 138 53.26 10.08 -22.42
C TYR A 138 52.36 8.84 -22.50
N TYR A 139 52.92 7.66 -22.23
CA TYR A 139 52.16 6.41 -22.21
C TYR A 139 51.09 6.42 -21.12
N GLU A 140 51.43 6.84 -19.90
CA GLU A 140 50.46 6.97 -18.81
C GLU A 140 49.34 7.95 -19.15
N ILE A 141 49.65 9.10 -19.75
CA ILE A 141 48.64 10.09 -20.17
C ILE A 141 47.70 9.50 -21.23
N ILE A 142 48.24 8.82 -22.25
CA ILE A 142 47.44 8.26 -23.35
C ILE A 142 46.54 7.13 -22.84
N ILE A 143 47.10 6.17 -22.09
CA ILE A 143 46.33 5.04 -21.55
C ILE A 143 45.33 5.51 -20.51
N GLY A 144 45.70 6.45 -19.65
CA GLY A 144 44.77 7.06 -18.68
C GLY A 144 43.57 7.67 -19.39
N ARG A 145 43.81 8.47 -20.43
CA ARG A 145 42.73 9.07 -21.23
C ARG A 145 41.88 8.03 -21.97
N ASP A 146 42.50 7.01 -22.56
CA ASP A 146 41.80 5.93 -23.24
C ASP A 146 40.90 5.16 -22.26
N ARG A 147 41.40 4.83 -21.06
CA ARG A 147 40.64 4.20 -19.98
C ARG A 147 39.48 5.08 -19.52
N ASP A 148 39.69 6.37 -19.37
CA ASP A 148 38.63 7.31 -18.98
C ASP A 148 37.52 7.38 -20.03
N ILE A 149 37.88 7.42 -21.32
CA ILE A 149 36.90 7.43 -22.42
C ILE A 149 36.05 6.15 -22.39
N LEU A 150 36.69 4.98 -22.26
CA LEU A 150 35.98 3.70 -22.23
C LEU A 150 35.09 3.57 -20.98
N SER A 151 35.60 3.95 -19.80
CA SER A 151 34.84 3.87 -18.55
C SER A 151 33.64 4.82 -18.54
N GLN A 152 33.79 6.04 -19.05
CA GLN A 152 32.68 6.98 -19.19
C GLN A 152 31.61 6.44 -20.14
N TYR A 153 32.00 5.90 -21.29
CA TYR A 153 31.08 5.30 -22.24
C TYR A 153 30.34 4.10 -21.62
N GLU A 154 31.06 3.17 -20.98
CA GLU A 154 30.47 2.00 -20.32
C GLU A 154 29.43 2.41 -19.27
N LYS A 155 29.76 3.38 -18.41
CA LYS A 155 28.85 3.87 -17.37
C LYS A 155 27.57 4.44 -17.97
N GLN A 156 27.69 5.31 -18.98
CA GLN A 156 26.53 5.93 -19.61
C GLN A 156 25.70 4.94 -20.42
N TYR A 157 26.34 3.97 -21.06
CA TYR A 157 25.66 2.89 -21.78
C TYR A 157 24.84 2.01 -20.82
N LYS A 158 25.40 1.63 -19.66
CA LYS A 158 24.67 0.87 -18.63
C LYS A 158 23.47 1.65 -18.10
N ASP A 159 23.64 2.94 -17.80
CA ASP A 159 22.55 3.80 -17.33
C ASP A 159 21.42 3.96 -18.37
N MET A 160 21.77 4.13 -19.65
CA MET A 160 20.80 4.13 -20.75
C MET A 160 20.06 2.78 -20.82
N GLN A 161 20.78 1.66 -20.73
CA GLN A 161 20.17 0.33 -20.79
C GLN A 161 19.20 0.10 -19.62
N THR A 162 19.56 0.49 -18.39
CA THR A 162 18.67 0.43 -17.23
C THR A 162 17.41 1.27 -17.44
N THR A 163 17.54 2.44 -18.06
CA THR A 163 16.40 3.33 -18.37
C THR A 163 15.47 2.68 -19.40
N LEU A 164 16.02 2.10 -20.48
CA LEU A 164 15.26 1.38 -21.49
C LEU A 164 14.51 0.18 -20.91
N THR A 165 15.19 -0.67 -20.14
CA THR A 165 14.55 -1.83 -19.50
C THR A 165 13.45 -1.40 -18.52
N SER A 166 13.64 -0.28 -17.82
CA SER A 166 12.60 0.29 -16.95
C SER A 166 11.40 0.78 -17.76
N ALA A 167 11.62 1.47 -18.88
CA ALA A 167 10.55 1.91 -19.78
C ALA A 167 9.76 0.71 -20.34
N GLU A 168 10.45 -0.34 -20.79
CA GLU A 168 9.83 -1.56 -21.31
C GLU A 168 9.01 -2.31 -20.26
N ARG A 169 9.52 -2.41 -19.02
CA ARG A 169 8.78 -3.02 -17.91
C ARG A 169 7.52 -2.22 -17.59
N THR A 170 7.65 -0.91 -17.38
CA THR A 170 6.52 -0.03 -17.07
C THR A 170 5.50 0.04 -18.21
N SER A 171 5.94 -0.07 -19.48
CA SER A 171 5.03 -0.17 -20.63
C SER A 171 4.25 -1.48 -20.65
N ARG A 172 4.84 -2.60 -20.20
CA ARG A 172 4.14 -3.88 -20.08
C ARG A 172 3.11 -3.86 -18.96
N GLU A 173 3.50 -3.34 -17.79
CA GLU A 173 2.59 -3.10 -16.65
C GLU A 173 1.39 -2.24 -17.09
N LEU A 174 1.63 -1.20 -17.89
CA LEU A 174 0.56 -0.36 -18.41
C LEU A 174 -0.37 -1.11 -19.37
N ALA A 175 0.16 -1.98 -20.22
CA ALA A 175 -0.64 -2.79 -21.13
C ALA A 175 -1.54 -3.77 -20.36
N GLU A 176 -0.98 -4.46 -19.37
CA GLU A 176 -1.71 -5.38 -18.48
C GLU A 176 -2.81 -4.64 -17.70
N LEU A 177 -2.48 -3.46 -17.15
CA LEU A 177 -3.45 -2.62 -16.45
C LEU A 177 -4.61 -2.20 -17.36
N LYS A 178 -4.33 -1.81 -18.61
CA LYS A 178 -5.37 -1.47 -19.60
C LYS A 178 -6.29 -2.63 -19.91
N THR A 179 -5.73 -3.83 -20.08
CA THR A 179 -6.52 -5.05 -20.32
C THR A 179 -7.41 -5.38 -19.12
N SER A 180 -6.87 -5.29 -17.90
CA SER A 180 -7.64 -5.50 -16.67
C SER A 180 -8.77 -4.48 -16.52
N LEU A 181 -8.49 -3.20 -16.76
CA LEU A 181 -9.46 -2.11 -16.69
C LEU A 181 -10.61 -2.31 -17.69
N GLU A 182 -10.31 -2.74 -18.92
CA GLU A 182 -11.34 -3.03 -19.92
C GLU A 182 -12.23 -4.20 -19.51
N ALA A 183 -11.64 -5.27 -18.96
CA ALA A 183 -12.40 -6.40 -18.44
C ALA A 183 -13.34 -5.98 -17.29
N GLN A 184 -12.89 -5.09 -16.40
CA GLN A 184 -13.73 -4.54 -15.32
C GLN A 184 -14.89 -3.70 -15.86
N LYS A 185 -14.66 -2.86 -16.88
CA LYS A 185 -15.73 -2.08 -17.53
C LYS A 185 -16.81 -2.96 -18.15
N ILE A 186 -16.40 -4.04 -18.83
CA ILE A 186 -17.33 -5.01 -19.40
C ILE A 186 -18.17 -5.66 -18.28
N ARG A 187 -17.52 -6.10 -17.21
CA ARG A 187 -18.20 -6.71 -16.05
C ARG A 187 -19.23 -5.77 -15.42
N VAL A 188 -18.91 -4.49 -15.24
CA VAL A 188 -19.85 -3.48 -14.71
C VAL A 188 -21.03 -3.28 -15.64
N ALA A 189 -20.79 -3.22 -16.96
CA ALA A 189 -21.87 -3.08 -17.92
C ALA A 189 -22.84 -4.26 -17.88
N GLU A 190 -22.32 -5.49 -17.78
CA GLU A 190 -23.11 -6.72 -17.62
C GLU A 190 -23.91 -6.69 -16.31
N LEU A 191 -23.26 -6.35 -15.20
CA LEU A 191 -23.90 -6.26 -13.89
C LEU A 191 -25.01 -5.19 -13.85
N ASN A 192 -24.77 -4.02 -14.43
CA ASN A 192 -25.76 -2.96 -14.55
C ASN A 192 -26.97 -3.40 -15.39
N GLN A 193 -26.75 -4.19 -16.45
CA GLN A 193 -27.83 -4.77 -17.24
C GLN A 193 -28.65 -5.81 -16.45
N GLU A 194 -27.99 -6.63 -15.62
CA GLU A 194 -28.67 -7.56 -14.71
C GLU A 194 -29.52 -6.82 -13.67
N ILE A 195 -28.97 -5.77 -13.07
CA ILE A 195 -29.68 -4.91 -12.11
C ILE A 195 -30.90 -4.27 -12.78
N GLU A 196 -30.75 -3.64 -13.95
CA GLU A 196 -31.86 -3.01 -14.67
C GLU A 196 -32.95 -4.04 -15.03
N SER A 197 -32.56 -5.24 -15.40
CA SER A 197 -33.49 -6.34 -15.70
C SER A 197 -34.21 -6.81 -14.43
N GLY A 198 -33.51 -6.90 -13.30
CA GLY A 198 -34.11 -7.23 -12.00
C GLY A 198 -35.09 -6.16 -11.50
N VAL A 199 -34.75 -4.88 -11.65
CA VAL A 199 -35.65 -3.75 -11.34
C VAL A 199 -36.92 -3.81 -12.17
N ARG A 200 -36.81 -4.01 -13.49
CA ARG A 200 -37.97 -4.10 -14.40
C ARG A 200 -38.89 -5.29 -14.09
N ASN A 201 -38.33 -6.38 -13.60
CA ASN A 201 -39.07 -7.59 -13.23
C ASN A 201 -39.58 -7.56 -11.78
N SER A 202 -39.25 -6.52 -11.01
CA SER A 202 -39.74 -6.36 -9.64
C SER A 202 -41.21 -5.98 -9.62
N ALA A 203 -41.88 -6.24 -8.49
CA ALA A 203 -43.30 -5.91 -8.33
C ALA A 203 -43.58 -4.40 -8.41
N ASP A 204 -42.57 -3.57 -8.08
CA ASP A 204 -42.64 -2.11 -8.13
C ASP A 204 -41.29 -1.53 -8.61
N PRO A 205 -41.10 -1.39 -9.93
CA PRO A 205 -39.84 -0.94 -10.51
C PRO A 205 -39.41 0.46 -10.08
N ASP A 206 -40.37 1.38 -9.89
CA ASP A 206 -40.07 2.77 -9.52
C ASP A 206 -39.55 2.85 -8.08
N ASN A 207 -40.23 2.17 -7.15
CA ASN A 207 -39.78 2.12 -5.76
C ASN A 207 -38.47 1.34 -5.61
N MET A 208 -38.28 0.25 -6.38
CA MET A 208 -37.02 -0.50 -6.38
C MET A 208 -35.86 0.36 -6.86
N SER A 209 -36.04 1.09 -7.97
CA SER A 209 -35.02 2.00 -8.50
C SER A 209 -34.63 3.09 -7.50
N ALA A 210 -35.64 3.70 -6.84
CA ALA A 210 -35.41 4.69 -5.79
C ALA A 210 -34.63 4.11 -4.59
N LEU A 211 -35.02 2.90 -4.14
CA LEU A 211 -34.36 2.20 -3.04
C LEU A 211 -32.89 1.91 -3.35
N LEU A 212 -32.59 1.36 -4.54
CA LEU A 212 -31.22 1.06 -4.94
C LEU A 212 -30.36 2.32 -4.95
N LYS A 213 -30.89 3.42 -5.49
CA LYS A 213 -30.19 4.70 -5.55
C LYS A 213 -29.92 5.30 -4.17
N GLU A 214 -30.93 5.32 -3.30
CA GLU A 214 -30.77 5.81 -1.93
C GLU A 214 -29.77 4.95 -1.15
N PHE A 215 -29.79 3.64 -1.37
CA PHE A 215 -28.86 2.72 -0.76
C PHE A 215 -27.41 2.93 -1.23
N THR A 216 -27.17 3.12 -2.53
CA THR A 216 -25.84 3.47 -3.05
C THR A 216 -25.31 4.75 -2.40
N LEU A 217 -26.14 5.80 -2.33
CA LEU A 217 -25.75 7.05 -1.69
C LEU A 217 -25.45 6.88 -0.20
N TYR A 218 -26.26 6.09 0.51
CA TYR A 218 -26.02 5.79 1.91
C TYR A 218 -24.71 5.02 2.11
N TRP A 219 -24.46 4.01 1.28
CA TRP A 219 -23.25 3.20 1.34
C TRP A 219 -21.99 4.04 1.11
N GLU A 220 -21.98 4.86 0.06
CA GLU A 220 -20.83 5.70 -0.32
C GLU A 220 -20.49 6.75 0.73
N ASN A 221 -21.51 7.34 1.38
CA ASN A 221 -21.31 8.47 2.29
C ASN A 221 -21.18 8.04 3.76
N ILE A 222 -21.86 6.97 4.17
CA ILE A 222 -21.99 6.57 5.58
C ILE A 222 -21.55 5.13 5.76
N GLY A 223 -22.14 4.18 5.03
CA GLY A 223 -21.92 2.74 5.25
C GLY A 223 -20.43 2.35 5.24
N LEU A 224 -19.69 2.73 4.18
CA LEU A 224 -18.28 2.43 4.07
C LEU A 224 -17.44 3.14 5.16
N HIS A 225 -17.82 4.36 5.55
CA HIS A 225 -17.12 5.11 6.59
C HIS A 225 -17.23 4.42 7.95
N GLU A 226 -18.42 3.94 8.29
CA GLU A 226 -18.68 3.19 9.51
C GLU A 226 -17.88 1.88 9.53
N VAL A 227 -17.95 1.09 8.45
CA VAL A 227 -17.17 -0.16 8.34
C VAL A 227 -15.67 0.10 8.51
N LYS A 228 -15.12 1.13 7.85
CA LYS A 228 -13.71 1.53 8.02
C LYS A 228 -13.38 1.95 9.45
N THR A 229 -14.30 2.61 10.14
CA THR A 229 -14.10 3.02 11.54
C THR A 229 -13.96 1.80 12.46
N TYR A 230 -14.78 0.77 12.25
CA TYR A 230 -14.65 -0.51 12.97
C TYR A 230 -13.34 -1.22 12.67
N PHE A 231 -12.99 -1.38 11.39
CA PHE A 231 -11.72 -2.02 11.01
C PHE A 231 -10.50 -1.27 11.54
N LYS A 232 -10.54 0.06 11.52
CA LYS A 232 -9.49 0.90 12.10
C LYS A 232 -9.35 0.70 13.60
N ALA A 233 -10.48 0.69 14.33
CA ALA A 233 -10.47 0.42 15.77
C ALA A 233 -9.93 -0.98 16.06
N LEU A 234 -10.31 -1.97 15.24
CA LEU A 234 -9.89 -3.36 15.40
C LEU A 234 -8.40 -3.51 15.13
N SER A 235 -7.88 -3.00 14.02
CA SER A 235 -6.44 -2.99 13.73
C SER A 235 -5.63 -2.28 14.81
N SER A 236 -6.14 -1.16 15.35
CA SER A 236 -5.50 -0.45 16.45
C SER A 236 -5.45 -1.28 17.74
N ALA A 237 -6.50 -2.05 18.02
CA ALA A 237 -6.53 -2.97 19.16
C ALA A 237 -5.60 -4.17 18.92
N MET A 238 -5.65 -4.80 17.75
CA MET A 238 -4.79 -5.95 17.38
C MET A 238 -3.31 -5.63 17.48
N ASN A 239 -2.91 -4.40 17.15
CA ASN A 239 -1.53 -3.95 17.33
C ASN A 239 -1.03 -3.98 18.78
N LYS A 240 -1.93 -3.92 19.76
CA LYS A 240 -1.64 -4.01 21.20
C LYS A 240 -1.87 -5.40 21.78
N LEU A 241 -2.42 -6.33 20.99
CA LEU A 241 -2.65 -7.72 21.43
C LEU A 241 -1.37 -8.41 21.94
N PRO A 242 -0.18 -8.24 21.33
CA PRO A 242 1.05 -8.81 21.87
C PRO A 242 1.34 -8.41 23.32
N GLU A 243 1.13 -7.14 23.69
CA GLU A 243 1.34 -6.64 25.05
C GLU A 243 0.31 -7.21 26.04
N PHE A 244 -0.94 -7.35 25.62
CA PHE A 244 -1.98 -8.00 26.42
C PHE A 244 -1.64 -9.47 26.71
N VAL A 245 -1.23 -10.22 25.69
CA VAL A 245 -0.84 -11.63 25.80
C VAL A 245 0.35 -11.82 26.74
N GLN A 246 1.32 -10.91 26.73
CA GLN A 246 2.47 -10.96 27.65
C GLN A 246 2.07 -10.79 29.11
N ASN A 247 1.09 -9.93 29.38
CA ASN A 247 0.74 -9.51 30.74
C ASN A 247 -0.37 -10.35 31.37
N ARG A 248 -1.05 -11.21 30.60
CA ARG A 248 -2.15 -12.05 31.09
C ARG A 248 -1.70 -13.46 31.43
N ASP A 249 -1.84 -13.81 32.70
CA ASP A 249 -1.47 -15.12 33.20
C ASP A 249 -2.28 -16.25 32.54
N GLY A 250 -1.61 -17.31 32.11
CA GLY A 250 -2.24 -18.51 31.54
C GLY A 250 -2.53 -18.47 30.04
N VAL A 251 -2.45 -17.31 29.39
CA VAL A 251 -2.66 -17.17 27.94
C VAL A 251 -1.45 -17.67 27.15
N LEU A 252 -0.23 -17.38 27.62
CA LEU A 252 1.02 -17.88 27.05
C LEU A 252 1.67 -18.89 28.01
N SER A 253 1.78 -20.15 27.58
CA SER A 253 2.48 -21.20 28.34
C SER A 253 3.74 -21.65 27.61
N ARG A 254 4.74 -22.10 28.37
CA ARG A 254 6.00 -22.60 27.83
C ARG A 254 6.15 -24.08 28.10
N GLU A 255 6.32 -24.85 27.03
CA GLU A 255 6.62 -26.28 27.05
C GLU A 255 7.97 -26.52 26.39
N GLY A 256 9.04 -26.53 27.19
CA GLY A 256 10.41 -26.70 26.67
C GLY A 256 10.84 -25.54 25.76
N MET A 257 11.06 -25.83 24.47
CA MET A 257 11.45 -24.87 23.42
C MET A 257 10.26 -24.35 22.60
N THR A 258 9.05 -24.82 22.91
CA THR A 258 7.80 -24.38 22.28
C THR A 258 6.98 -23.55 23.25
N TYR A 259 6.29 -22.54 22.73
CA TYR A 259 5.33 -21.74 23.47
C TYR A 259 3.94 -21.98 22.88
N ASN A 260 2.96 -22.16 23.74
CA ASN A 260 1.57 -22.36 23.34
C ASN A 260 0.78 -21.12 23.78
N LEU A 261 0.21 -20.43 22.79
CA LEU A 261 -0.74 -19.36 23.01
C LEU A 261 -2.15 -19.95 22.98
N ASN A 262 -2.90 -19.77 24.06
CA ASN A 262 -4.29 -20.18 24.19
C ASN A 262 -5.13 -18.94 24.45
N LEU A 263 -5.59 -18.28 23.40
CA LEU A 263 -6.43 -17.08 23.53
C LEU A 263 -7.90 -17.49 23.50
N LYS A 264 -8.60 -17.34 24.62
CA LYS A 264 -10.04 -17.61 24.69
C LYS A 264 -10.84 -16.45 24.12
N GLU A 265 -12.04 -16.73 23.62
CA GLU A 265 -13.00 -15.71 23.21
C GLU A 265 -13.26 -14.67 24.32
N GLU A 266 -13.45 -15.14 25.56
CA GLU A 266 -13.70 -14.30 26.73
C GLU A 266 -12.56 -13.29 26.95
N ASP A 267 -11.31 -13.75 26.85
CA ASP A 267 -10.12 -12.92 27.02
C ASP A 267 -10.00 -11.90 25.88
N LEU A 268 -10.27 -12.31 24.64
CA LEU A 268 -10.22 -11.42 23.47
C LEU A 268 -11.33 -10.36 23.54
N ASN A 269 -12.55 -10.74 23.85
CA ASN A 269 -13.68 -9.81 23.95
C ASN A 269 -13.45 -8.77 25.06
N GLU A 270 -12.99 -9.21 26.25
CA GLU A 270 -12.62 -8.29 27.33
C GLU A 270 -11.50 -7.33 26.90
N PHE A 271 -10.47 -7.85 26.22
CA PHE A 271 -9.40 -7.03 25.69
C PHE A 271 -9.93 -5.97 24.71
N LEU A 272 -10.74 -6.36 23.74
CA LEU A 272 -11.24 -5.43 22.72
C LEU A 272 -12.09 -4.32 23.34
N VAL A 273 -13.01 -4.66 24.24
CA VAL A 273 -13.79 -3.67 25.00
C VAL A 273 -12.88 -2.72 25.78
N SER A 274 -11.80 -3.22 26.39
CA SER A 274 -10.83 -2.37 27.10
C SER A 274 -10.08 -1.40 26.19
N GLN A 275 -9.94 -1.72 24.90
CA GLN A 275 -9.24 -0.87 23.92
C GLN A 275 -10.17 0.17 23.31
N ASN A 276 -11.44 -0.15 23.09
CA ASN A 276 -12.40 0.76 22.47
C ASN A 276 -13.84 0.39 22.85
N GLN A 277 -14.62 1.39 23.28
CA GLN A 277 -16.04 1.24 23.62
C GLN A 277 -16.90 0.79 22.44
N LEU A 278 -16.44 0.98 21.19
CA LEU A 278 -17.11 0.45 20.00
C LEU A 278 -17.30 -1.08 20.03
N PHE A 279 -16.53 -1.79 20.85
CA PHE A 279 -16.62 -3.24 20.98
C PHE A 279 -17.54 -3.72 22.10
N GLU A 280 -18.20 -2.83 22.85
CA GLU A 280 -19.14 -3.23 23.92
C GLU A 280 -20.28 -4.11 23.40
N ASP A 281 -20.78 -3.80 22.20
CA ASP A 281 -21.85 -4.54 21.53
C ASP A 281 -21.34 -5.50 20.45
N PHE A 282 -20.03 -5.84 20.46
CA PHE A 282 -19.42 -6.82 19.56
C PHE A 282 -18.94 -8.05 20.32
N ALA A 283 -19.16 -9.21 19.73
CA ALA A 283 -18.69 -10.49 20.22
C ALA A 283 -17.87 -11.20 19.14
N PHE A 284 -16.69 -11.66 19.53
CA PHE A 284 -15.80 -12.50 18.74
C PHE A 284 -15.97 -13.95 19.16
N HIS A 285 -16.09 -14.81 18.15
CA HIS A 285 -16.25 -16.25 18.28
C HIS A 285 -15.22 -17.02 17.45
N PHE A 286 -14.78 -18.15 17.97
CA PHE A 286 -13.78 -19.06 17.42
C PHE A 286 -14.44 -20.42 17.17
N GLU A 287 -14.73 -20.73 15.92
CA GLU A 287 -15.46 -21.94 15.52
C GLU A 287 -14.77 -22.63 14.33
N ASP A 288 -14.43 -23.91 14.45
CA ASP A 288 -14.01 -24.80 13.34
C ASP A 288 -13.03 -24.20 12.31
N GLY A 289 -11.96 -23.57 12.81
CA GLY A 289 -10.91 -22.94 12.00
C GLY A 289 -11.25 -21.53 11.49
N ALA A 290 -12.45 -21.03 11.77
CA ALA A 290 -12.91 -19.68 11.49
C ALA A 290 -12.92 -18.82 12.75
N VAL A 291 -12.87 -17.52 12.51
CA VAL A 291 -13.09 -16.47 13.50
C VAL A 291 -14.20 -15.60 12.97
N SER A 292 -15.26 -15.45 13.75
CA SER A 292 -16.35 -14.53 13.44
C SER A 292 -16.41 -13.42 14.47
N ALA A 293 -16.75 -12.22 14.03
CA ALA A 293 -17.01 -11.07 14.87
C ALA A 293 -18.36 -10.51 14.46
N SER A 294 -19.29 -10.39 15.40
CA SER A 294 -20.61 -9.84 15.12
C SER A 294 -21.00 -8.83 16.16
N GLY A 295 -21.67 -7.76 15.75
CA GLY A 295 -22.11 -6.74 16.67
C GLY A 295 -23.08 -5.75 16.06
N THR A 296 -23.65 -4.93 16.94
CA THR A 296 -24.65 -3.94 16.56
C THR A 296 -24.35 -2.59 17.18
N SER A 297 -24.40 -1.51 16.40
CA SER A 297 -24.25 -0.16 16.93
C SER A 297 -25.35 0.73 16.39
N GLY A 298 -26.26 1.14 17.28
CA GLY A 298 -27.45 1.88 16.91
C GLY A 298 -28.37 1.04 16.01
N GLN A 299 -28.42 1.39 14.72
CA GLN A 299 -29.20 0.65 13.70
C GLN A 299 -28.33 -0.20 12.76
N LEU A 300 -27.00 -0.20 12.97
CA LEU A 300 -26.06 -0.90 12.12
C LEU A 300 -25.78 -2.29 12.68
N THR A 301 -25.78 -3.30 11.82
CA THR A 301 -25.29 -4.64 12.13
C THR A 301 -24.10 -4.96 11.25
N LEU A 302 -23.03 -5.46 11.86
CA LEU A 302 -21.82 -5.87 11.14
C LEU A 302 -21.44 -7.28 11.60
N THR A 303 -21.28 -8.17 10.64
CA THR A 303 -20.73 -9.50 10.84
C THR A 303 -19.52 -9.67 9.94
N LEU A 304 -18.39 -10.04 10.54
CA LEU A 304 -17.13 -10.33 9.89
C LEU A 304 -16.83 -11.80 10.13
N THR A 305 -16.50 -12.55 9.09
CA THR A 305 -16.01 -13.92 9.20
C THR A 305 -14.70 -14.04 8.43
N GLY A 306 -13.72 -14.70 9.03
CA GLY A 306 -12.43 -14.90 8.42
C GLY A 306 -11.61 -15.97 9.12
N ARG A 307 -10.32 -16.00 8.83
CA ARG A 307 -9.43 -17.09 9.22
C ARG A 307 -7.99 -16.60 9.32
N TYR A 308 -7.27 -17.16 10.29
CA TYR A 308 -5.84 -16.89 10.44
C TYR A 308 -5.02 -17.86 9.61
N THR A 309 -4.01 -17.34 8.91
CA THR A 309 -2.98 -18.16 8.26
C THR A 309 -1.59 -17.69 8.67
N ILE A 310 -0.60 -18.57 8.57
CA ILE A 310 0.79 -18.24 8.89
C ILE A 310 1.49 -17.70 7.64
N GLN A 311 1.93 -16.46 7.70
CA GLN A 311 2.84 -15.88 6.72
C GLN A 311 4.27 -15.91 7.27
N ASN A 312 5.23 -16.31 6.45
CA ASN A 312 6.64 -16.40 6.84
C ASN A 312 7.50 -15.22 6.33
N GLU A 313 7.14 -14.65 5.18
CA GLU A 313 7.86 -13.55 4.53
C GLU A 313 6.90 -12.40 4.21
N PRO A 314 7.31 -11.13 4.39
CA PRO A 314 8.63 -10.68 4.85
C PRO A 314 8.85 -10.81 6.36
N VAL A 315 7.77 -10.93 7.14
CA VAL A 315 7.79 -11.05 8.61
C VAL A 315 6.93 -12.24 9.01
N ASN A 316 7.36 -13.03 9.99
CA ASN A 316 6.54 -14.13 10.46
C ASN A 316 5.37 -13.61 11.31
N GLY A 317 4.15 -14.00 10.96
CA GLY A 317 2.96 -13.58 11.66
C GLY A 317 1.73 -14.39 11.29
N LEU A 318 0.71 -14.30 12.13
CA LEU A 318 -0.63 -14.81 11.84
C LEU A 318 -1.41 -13.71 11.13
N MET A 319 -1.58 -13.84 9.81
CA MET A 319 -2.37 -12.91 9.02
C MET A 319 -3.84 -13.30 9.07
N PHE A 320 -4.69 -12.33 9.31
CA PHE A 320 -6.12 -12.52 9.24
C PHE A 320 -6.60 -12.25 7.82
N HIS A 321 -7.23 -13.25 7.21
CA HIS A 321 -7.90 -13.09 5.93
C HIS A 321 -9.38 -13.00 6.15
N VAL A 322 -10.00 -11.99 5.53
CA VAL A 322 -11.43 -11.84 5.58
C VAL A 322 -12.07 -12.76 4.55
N ASP A 323 -13.01 -13.60 4.95
CA ASP A 323 -13.77 -14.46 4.03
C ASP A 323 -15.09 -13.80 3.63
N HIS A 324 -15.83 -13.27 4.61
CA HIS A 324 -17.14 -12.65 4.41
C HIS A 324 -17.30 -11.41 5.30
N ILE A 325 -17.95 -10.38 4.77
CA ILE A 325 -18.43 -9.24 5.56
C ILE A 325 -19.90 -9.04 5.22
N VAL A 326 -20.76 -9.04 6.23
CA VAL A 326 -22.18 -8.77 6.11
C VAL A 326 -22.50 -7.49 6.86
N PHE A 327 -22.98 -6.49 6.15
CA PHE A 327 -23.37 -5.20 6.70
C PHE A 327 -24.87 -5.00 6.51
N ASN A 328 -25.61 -4.81 7.61
CA ASN A 328 -27.08 -4.70 7.60
C ASN A 328 -27.80 -5.84 6.85
N GLY A 329 -27.24 -7.05 6.91
CA GLY A 329 -27.76 -8.23 6.23
C GLY A 329 -27.39 -8.36 4.75
N LEU A 330 -26.54 -7.47 4.22
CA LEU A 330 -26.04 -7.49 2.85
C LEU A 330 -24.58 -7.90 2.82
N GLU A 331 -24.25 -8.87 1.98
CA GLU A 331 -22.87 -9.28 1.79
C GLU A 331 -22.09 -8.21 0.99
N LEU A 332 -20.95 -7.79 1.53
CA LEU A 332 -20.08 -6.83 0.87
C LEU A 332 -19.29 -7.49 -0.26
N PRO A 333 -19.05 -6.77 -1.37
CA PRO A 333 -18.30 -7.31 -2.49
C PRO A 333 -16.84 -7.60 -2.11
N GLU A 334 -16.26 -8.58 -2.79
CA GLU A 334 -14.87 -9.02 -2.59
C GLU A 334 -13.86 -7.86 -2.66
N SER A 335 -14.05 -6.91 -3.58
CA SER A 335 -13.20 -5.72 -3.70
C SER A 335 -13.16 -4.88 -2.43
N THR A 336 -14.30 -4.66 -1.77
CA THR A 336 -14.35 -3.97 -0.47
C THR A 336 -13.63 -4.80 0.60
N ARG A 337 -13.81 -6.12 0.63
CA ARG A 337 -13.14 -6.99 1.62
C ARG A 337 -11.63 -6.92 1.48
N LEU A 338 -11.11 -7.06 0.26
CA LEU A 338 -9.68 -6.98 -0.03
C LEU A 338 -9.10 -5.60 0.30
N ALA A 339 -9.83 -4.52 -0.05
CA ALA A 339 -9.39 -3.17 0.27
C ALA A 339 -9.30 -2.93 1.79
N LEU A 340 -10.24 -3.47 2.58
CA LEU A 340 -10.20 -3.37 4.03
C LEU A 340 -9.07 -4.21 4.64
N GLU A 341 -8.81 -5.40 4.10
CA GLU A 341 -7.68 -6.25 4.53
C GLU A 341 -6.32 -5.60 4.24
N GLU A 342 -6.17 -4.93 3.09
CA GLU A 342 -4.94 -4.20 2.74
C GLU A 342 -4.76 -2.92 3.57
N GLU A 343 -5.85 -2.19 3.85
CA GLU A 343 -5.81 -0.93 4.58
C GLU A 343 -5.62 -1.11 6.09
N PHE A 344 -6.14 -2.21 6.66
CA PHE A 344 -6.15 -2.46 8.10
C PHE A 344 -5.49 -3.78 8.44
N ASP A 345 -4.29 -3.69 9.01
CA ASP A 345 -3.54 -4.84 9.51
C ASP A 345 -4.23 -5.44 10.76
N LEU A 346 -4.86 -6.59 10.57
CA LEU A 346 -5.48 -7.39 11.64
C LEU A 346 -4.58 -8.57 12.06
N GLY A 347 -3.32 -8.56 11.61
CA GLY A 347 -2.36 -9.61 11.89
C GLY A 347 -1.84 -9.60 13.33
N PHE A 348 -1.38 -10.76 13.77
CA PHE A 348 -0.68 -10.93 15.04
C PHE A 348 0.76 -11.37 14.78
N TYR A 349 1.71 -10.66 15.41
CA TYR A 349 3.15 -10.85 15.18
C TYR A 349 3.83 -11.34 16.45
N PRO A 350 4.15 -12.64 16.57
CA PRO A 350 4.80 -13.19 17.75
C PRO A 350 6.16 -12.53 18.07
N GLU A 351 6.86 -12.03 17.04
CA GLU A 351 8.12 -11.30 17.21
C GLU A 351 7.97 -10.02 18.04
N LYS A 352 6.76 -9.41 18.07
CA LYS A 352 6.45 -8.26 18.95
C LYS A 352 6.36 -8.67 20.42
N ILE A 353 6.09 -9.95 20.72
CA ILE A 353 6.18 -10.48 22.08
C ILE A 353 7.65 -10.69 22.41
N VAL A 354 8.34 -11.54 21.65
CA VAL A 354 9.77 -11.78 21.78
C VAL A 354 10.35 -12.03 20.40
N SER A 355 11.45 -11.36 20.07
CA SER A 355 12.00 -11.28 18.69
C SER A 355 12.37 -12.61 18.03
N PHE A 356 12.56 -13.68 18.82
CA PHE A 356 12.92 -15.01 18.33
C PHE A 356 11.72 -15.98 18.23
N LEU A 357 10.51 -15.53 18.59
CA LEU A 357 9.31 -16.35 18.49
C LEU A 357 8.75 -16.30 17.08
N ARG A 358 8.48 -17.47 16.51
CA ARG A 358 7.80 -17.62 15.22
C ARG A 358 6.61 -18.56 15.34
N ALA A 359 5.51 -18.19 14.72
CA ALA A 359 4.33 -19.02 14.59
C ALA A 359 4.58 -20.19 13.65
N THR A 360 4.27 -21.39 14.12
CA THR A 360 4.41 -22.65 13.38
C THR A 360 3.10 -23.35 13.11
N GLU A 361 2.10 -23.12 13.96
CA GLU A 361 0.78 -23.74 13.82
C GLU A 361 -0.29 -22.80 14.37
N VAL A 362 -1.45 -22.77 13.72
CA VAL A 362 -2.64 -22.03 14.16
C VAL A 362 -3.85 -22.93 14.02
N ASN A 363 -4.70 -22.95 15.05
CA ASN A 363 -5.98 -23.63 15.05
C ASN A 363 -6.99 -22.82 15.88
N SER A 364 -8.26 -22.84 15.51
CA SER A 364 -9.34 -22.11 16.17
C SER A 364 -10.49 -23.09 16.38
N ASN A 365 -10.74 -23.56 17.60
CA ASN A 365 -11.83 -24.50 17.91
C ASN A 365 -12.35 -24.26 19.33
N ASP A 366 -13.61 -24.61 19.57
CA ASP A 366 -14.22 -24.64 20.91
C ASP A 366 -14.01 -23.36 21.73
N GLY A 367 -14.09 -22.19 21.08
CA GLY A 367 -13.92 -20.91 21.74
C GLY A 367 -12.49 -20.53 22.11
N VAL A 368 -11.49 -21.19 21.51
CA VAL A 368 -10.06 -20.92 21.75
C VAL A 368 -9.28 -20.86 20.45
N LEU A 369 -8.51 -19.79 20.29
CA LEU A 369 -7.46 -19.69 19.28
C LEU A 369 -6.15 -20.25 19.87
N PHE A 370 -5.76 -21.43 19.36
CA PHE A 370 -4.51 -22.10 19.68
C PHE A 370 -3.42 -21.71 18.68
N VAL A 371 -2.32 -21.17 19.17
CA VAL A 371 -1.14 -20.88 18.33
C VAL A 371 0.10 -21.51 18.94
N LYS A 372 0.77 -22.35 18.15
CA LYS A 372 2.06 -22.92 18.51
C LYS A 372 3.18 -22.04 17.99
N LEU A 373 4.05 -21.63 18.90
CA LEU A 373 5.21 -20.79 18.63
C LEU A 373 6.49 -21.59 18.91
N SER A 374 7.51 -21.35 18.11
CA SER A 374 8.84 -21.95 18.27
C SER A 374 9.93 -20.89 18.28
N LEU A 375 11.08 -21.27 18.84
CA LEU A 375 12.29 -20.47 18.81
C LEU A 375 12.98 -20.59 17.46
N SER A 376 13.27 -19.44 16.84
CA SER A 376 14.10 -19.30 15.66
C SER A 376 15.30 -18.42 16.01
N PHE A 377 16.51 -18.92 15.76
CA PHE A 377 17.76 -18.19 16.00
C PHE A 377 18.33 -17.58 14.74
#